data_AF-A0A8J6UGS4-F1
#
_entry.id   AF-A0A8J6UGS4-F1
#
_cell.length_a   1.000
_cell.length_b   1.000
_cell.length_c   1.000
_cell.angle_alpha   90.00
_cell.angle_beta   90.00
_cell.angle_gamma   90.00
#
_symmetry.space_group_name_H-M   'P 1'
#
loop_
_entity.id
_entity.type
_entity.pdbx_description
1 polymer ?
#
loop_
_entity_poly.entity_id
_entity_poly.type
_entity_poly.pdbx_seq_one_letter_code
_entity_poly.pdbx_strand_id
1 'polypeptide(L)'
;MYRKFLLILAFLLVGSSVAWAQMRFDHQAHVEEYAAGMDCTTCHTADAVSIIPDAETCLACHDSSYAEMTAFGSLNTHGPMWARNHGSMATGAAMDCNACHSQSYCMECHVSGFADEQGSFSNHMMNSHSSDFHITHPLAARGNQQTCASCHEPSFCTDCHSAFNRTDLTFDSHRRGFSDISVGNNITHEQFNESQCQTCHTGSVLPSHQWSGNHAREARKNLATCQSCHPQGDVCMQCHSAKSGLMISPHPSNWGSGKNRLDSASGGRTCRVCH
;
A
#
# COMPACT_ATOMS: atom_id res chain seq x y z
N MET A 1 3.68 -69.30 10.36
CA MET A 1 4.89 -68.45 10.51
C MET A 1 4.98 -67.35 9.45
N TYR A 2 4.76 -67.62 8.16
CA TYR A 2 4.83 -66.61 7.08
C TYR A 2 3.97 -65.36 7.25
N ARG A 3 2.74 -65.48 7.80
CA ARG A 3 1.82 -64.34 7.96
C ARG A 3 2.30 -63.30 8.99
N LYS A 4 3.02 -63.73 10.05
CA LYS A 4 3.65 -62.82 11.02
C LYS A 4 4.90 -62.15 10.43
N PHE A 5 5.66 -62.89 9.62
CA PHE A 5 6.84 -62.36 8.94
C PHE A 5 6.48 -61.28 7.89
N LEU A 6 5.42 -61.51 7.11
CA LEU A 6 4.90 -60.52 6.15
C LEU A 6 4.37 -59.25 6.83
N LEU A 7 3.74 -59.36 8.01
CA LEU A 7 3.28 -58.20 8.77
C LEU A 7 4.45 -57.40 9.35
N ILE A 8 5.48 -58.06 9.87
CA ILE A 8 6.69 -57.38 10.36
C ILE A 8 7.42 -56.68 9.20
N LEU A 9 7.53 -57.34 8.04
CA LEU A 9 8.13 -56.74 6.85
C LEU A 9 7.33 -55.54 6.35
N ALA A 10 5.99 -55.61 6.36
CA ALA A 10 5.12 -54.50 5.99
C ALA A 10 5.26 -53.32 6.98
N PHE A 11 5.34 -53.58 8.28
CA PHE A 11 5.58 -52.53 9.29
C PHE A 11 6.97 -51.91 9.16
N LEU A 12 8.01 -52.69 8.83
CA LEU A 12 9.35 -52.16 8.57
C LEU A 12 9.40 -51.31 7.30
N LEU A 13 8.73 -51.73 6.23
CA LEU A 13 8.65 -50.99 4.97
C LEU A 13 7.85 -49.67 5.12
N VAL A 14 6.77 -49.68 5.90
CA VAL A 14 6.00 -48.46 6.21
C VAL A 14 6.76 -47.55 7.19
N GLY A 15 7.44 -48.11 8.19
CA GLY A 15 8.26 -47.32 9.12
C GLY A 15 9.44 -46.63 8.44
N SER A 16 10.08 -47.30 7.48
CA SER A 16 11.18 -46.71 6.69
C SER A 16 10.68 -45.66 5.71
N SER A 17 9.54 -45.82 5.05
CA SER A 17 9.01 -44.78 4.16
C SER A 17 8.60 -43.49 4.90
N VAL A 18 8.14 -43.58 6.14
CA VAL A 18 7.82 -42.40 6.98
C VAL A 18 9.09 -41.67 7.44
N ALA A 19 10.17 -42.39 7.76
CA ALA A 19 11.44 -41.78 8.15
C ALA A 19 12.09 -40.96 7.01
N TRP A 20 11.96 -41.41 5.76
CA TRP A 20 12.51 -40.71 4.58
C TRP A 20 11.66 -39.48 4.21
N ALA A 21 10.35 -39.52 4.46
CA ALA A 21 9.45 -38.38 4.26
C ALA A 21 9.67 -37.24 5.27
N GLN A 22 10.43 -37.46 6.34
CA GLN A 22 10.68 -36.50 7.42
C GLN A 22 12.09 -35.89 7.42
N MET A 23 12.95 -36.22 6.45
CA MET A 23 14.25 -35.53 6.27
C MET A 23 14.02 -34.11 5.69
N ARG A 24 13.51 -33.22 6.54
CA ARG A 24 13.39 -31.79 6.26
C ARG A 24 14.59 -31.08 6.88
N PHE A 25 14.98 -29.97 6.28
CA PHE A 25 16.00 -29.10 6.85
C PHE A 25 15.57 -28.62 8.25
N ASP A 26 16.40 -28.90 9.26
CA ASP A 26 16.21 -28.45 10.64
C ASP A 26 17.07 -27.19 10.87
N HIS A 27 16.43 -26.02 10.76
CA HIS A 27 17.12 -24.75 10.91
C HIS A 27 17.65 -24.53 12.33
N GLN A 28 16.94 -25.02 13.36
CA GLN A 28 17.35 -24.81 14.75
C GLN A 28 18.62 -25.60 15.04
N ALA A 29 18.68 -26.87 14.63
CA ALA A 29 19.87 -27.69 14.82
C ALA A 29 21.10 -27.12 14.08
N HIS A 30 20.91 -26.53 12.89
CA HIS A 30 22.02 -25.87 12.19
C HIS A 30 22.53 -24.65 12.95
N VAL A 31 21.66 -23.77 13.45
CA VAL A 31 22.09 -22.54 14.14
C VAL A 31 22.64 -22.81 15.55
N GLU A 32 22.07 -23.77 16.27
CA GLU A 32 22.38 -24.01 17.68
C GLU A 32 23.42 -25.12 17.92
N GLU A 33 23.47 -26.14 17.06
CA GLU A 33 24.30 -27.34 17.30
C GLU A 33 25.44 -27.49 16.29
N TYR A 34 25.16 -27.41 14.99
CA TYR A 34 26.13 -27.77 13.96
C TYR A 34 26.98 -26.59 13.47
N ALA A 35 26.37 -25.40 13.36
CA ALA A 35 26.99 -24.17 12.90
C ALA A 35 26.92 -23.06 13.97
N ALA A 36 26.99 -23.45 15.24
CA ALA A 36 26.93 -22.53 16.37
C ALA A 36 27.98 -21.42 16.26
N GLY A 37 27.52 -20.17 16.22
CA GLY A 37 28.38 -18.98 16.12
C GLY A 37 28.74 -18.56 14.69
N MET A 38 28.24 -19.24 13.65
CA MET A 38 28.30 -18.71 12.28
C MET A 38 27.28 -17.58 12.09
N ASP A 39 27.64 -16.61 11.24
CA ASP A 39 26.74 -15.53 10.87
C ASP A 39 25.64 -16.04 9.94
N CYS A 40 24.42 -15.49 10.05
CA CYS A 40 23.28 -15.83 9.19
C CYS A 40 23.63 -15.70 7.69
N THR A 41 24.51 -14.77 7.34
CA THR A 41 24.98 -14.53 5.97
C THR A 41 25.81 -15.66 5.38
N THR A 42 26.27 -16.59 6.21
CA THR A 42 26.92 -17.83 5.75
C THR A 42 25.97 -18.65 4.89
N CYS A 43 24.66 -18.60 5.20
CA CYS A 43 23.62 -19.30 4.44
C CYS A 43 22.72 -18.33 3.65
N HIS A 44 22.41 -17.16 4.20
CA HIS A 44 21.46 -16.20 3.64
C HIS A 44 22.18 -14.95 3.08
N THR A 45 22.46 -14.93 1.79
CA THR A 45 23.17 -13.81 1.15
C THR A 45 22.23 -12.63 0.85
N ALA A 46 22.75 -11.40 0.99
CA ALA A 46 21.94 -10.18 0.91
C ALA A 46 21.28 -9.93 -0.47
N ASP A 47 21.88 -10.44 -1.54
CA ASP A 47 21.40 -10.27 -2.91
C ASP A 47 20.57 -11.46 -3.41
N ALA A 48 20.25 -12.43 -2.54
CA ALA A 48 19.46 -13.59 -2.92
C ALA A 48 17.99 -13.21 -3.17
N VAL A 49 17.44 -13.70 -4.28
CA VAL A 49 16.02 -13.51 -4.64
C VAL A 49 15.08 -14.28 -3.70
N SER A 50 15.61 -15.28 -3.00
CA SER A 50 14.89 -16.14 -2.07
C SER A 50 15.67 -16.24 -0.77
N ILE A 51 14.95 -16.25 0.36
CA ILE A 51 15.55 -16.56 1.66
C ILE A 51 15.97 -18.04 1.75
N ILE A 52 15.41 -18.92 0.92
CA ILE A 52 15.90 -20.31 0.80
C ILE A 52 17.25 -20.26 0.07
N PRO A 53 18.36 -20.69 0.70
CA PRO A 53 19.68 -20.70 0.07
C PRO A 53 19.72 -21.62 -1.15
N ASP A 54 20.67 -21.36 -2.06
CA ASP A 54 20.93 -22.28 -3.16
C ASP A 54 21.51 -23.60 -2.63
N ALA A 55 21.25 -24.70 -3.31
CA ALA A 55 21.80 -26.01 -2.94
C ALA A 55 23.34 -25.99 -2.88
N GLU A 56 24.00 -25.14 -3.69
CA GLU A 56 25.45 -24.94 -3.66
C GLU A 56 25.97 -24.51 -2.27
N THR A 57 25.19 -23.71 -1.53
CA THR A 57 25.55 -23.29 -0.15
C THR A 57 25.68 -24.48 0.78
N CYS A 58 24.84 -25.50 0.62
CA CYS A 58 24.87 -26.72 1.41
C CYS A 58 26.07 -27.60 1.06
N LEU A 59 26.48 -27.57 -0.22
CA LEU A 59 27.62 -28.35 -0.73
C LEU A 59 28.97 -27.90 -0.17
N ALA A 60 29.04 -26.73 0.45
CA ALA A 60 30.23 -26.27 1.15
C ALA A 60 30.59 -27.15 2.37
N CYS A 61 29.61 -27.84 2.96
CA CYS A 61 29.81 -28.71 4.12
C CYS A 61 29.25 -30.13 3.93
N HIS A 62 28.29 -30.33 3.02
CA HIS A 62 27.66 -31.61 2.74
C HIS A 62 28.01 -32.12 1.34
N ASP A 63 27.99 -33.44 1.14
CA ASP A 63 28.08 -34.01 -0.20
C ASP A 63 26.74 -33.92 -0.94
N SER A 64 26.78 -34.16 -2.26
CA SER A 64 25.61 -34.07 -3.13
C SER A 64 24.50 -35.07 -2.75
N SER A 65 24.84 -36.16 -2.06
CA SER A 65 23.82 -37.12 -1.61
C SER A 65 22.94 -36.55 -0.51
N TYR A 66 23.48 -35.69 0.36
CA TYR A 66 22.73 -35.02 1.43
C TYR A 66 21.96 -33.79 0.96
N ALA A 67 22.53 -32.98 0.05
CA ALA A 67 21.88 -31.76 -0.45
C ALA A 67 20.61 -32.04 -1.27
N GLU A 68 20.55 -33.17 -1.98
CA GLU A 68 19.35 -33.60 -2.73
C GLU A 68 18.26 -34.20 -1.84
N MET A 69 18.60 -34.67 -0.63
CA MET A 69 17.67 -35.32 0.30
C MET A 69 16.88 -34.32 1.16
N THR A 70 17.35 -33.08 1.30
CA THR A 70 16.66 -32.08 2.13
C THR A 70 15.58 -31.35 1.33
N ALA A 71 14.32 -31.68 1.60
CA ALA A 71 13.23 -30.81 1.20
C ALA A 71 13.32 -29.51 2.02
N PHE A 72 13.85 -28.45 1.40
CA PHE A 72 13.74 -27.10 1.96
C PHE A 72 12.25 -26.75 1.98
N GLY A 73 11.69 -26.67 3.18
CA GLY A 73 10.28 -26.36 3.34
C GLY A 73 9.95 -25.04 2.65
N SER A 74 8.86 -24.99 1.88
CA SER A 74 8.35 -23.72 1.39
C SER A 74 7.94 -22.87 2.59
N LEU A 75 8.53 -21.68 2.70
CA LEU A 75 8.04 -20.67 3.61
C LEU A 75 6.73 -20.13 3.03
N ASN A 76 5.60 -20.65 3.52
CA ASN A 76 4.26 -20.10 3.27
C ASN A 76 4.15 -18.60 3.64
N THR A 77 5.17 -18.06 4.32
CA THR A 77 5.32 -16.69 4.81
C THR A 77 5.98 -15.72 3.82
N HIS A 78 6.53 -16.17 2.68
CA HIS A 78 7.26 -15.29 1.74
C HIS A 78 6.68 -15.29 0.32
N GLY A 79 5.36 -15.49 0.20
CA GLY A 79 4.64 -15.50 -1.07
C GLY A 79 4.01 -14.16 -1.44
N PRO A 80 3.57 -13.98 -2.70
CA PRO A 80 2.90 -12.76 -3.18
C PRO A 80 1.62 -12.37 -2.40
N MET A 81 1.04 -13.32 -1.66
CA MET A 81 -0.16 -13.11 -0.84
C MET A 81 0.15 -12.71 0.61
N TRP A 82 1.42 -12.56 1.00
CA TRP A 82 1.85 -12.25 2.36
C TRP A 82 1.09 -11.08 2.99
N ALA A 83 0.93 -9.98 2.25
CA ALA A 83 0.21 -8.79 2.70
C ALA A 83 -1.26 -9.06 3.11
N ARG A 84 -1.85 -10.19 2.69
CA ARG A 84 -3.25 -10.55 2.97
C ARG A 84 -3.42 -11.67 4.00
N ASN A 85 -2.44 -12.57 4.14
CA ASN A 85 -2.61 -13.78 4.94
C ASN A 85 -1.70 -13.87 6.17
N HIS A 86 -0.73 -12.97 6.33
CA HIS A 86 0.22 -13.01 7.45
C HIS A 86 -0.39 -12.77 8.82
N GLY A 87 -1.54 -12.11 8.93
CA GLY A 87 -2.16 -11.80 10.23
C GLY A 87 -2.44 -13.05 11.07
N SER A 88 -2.88 -14.15 10.45
CA SER A 88 -3.09 -15.43 11.15
C SER A 88 -1.79 -16.06 11.66
N MET A 89 -0.68 -15.88 10.93
CA MET A 89 0.65 -16.36 11.31
C MET A 89 1.26 -15.47 12.41
N ALA A 90 1.09 -14.16 12.32
CA ALA A 90 1.56 -13.19 13.30
C ALA A 90 0.84 -13.30 14.65
N THR A 91 -0.47 -13.58 14.64
CA THR A 91 -1.27 -13.77 15.87
C THR A 91 -1.15 -15.16 16.48
N GLY A 92 -0.89 -16.18 15.65
CA GLY A 92 -0.82 -17.58 16.08
C GLY A 92 0.49 -18.00 16.74
N ALA A 93 1.49 -17.12 16.83
CA ALA A 93 2.82 -17.39 17.39
C ALA A 93 3.50 -18.66 16.84
N ALA A 94 3.15 -19.08 15.63
CA ALA A 94 3.68 -20.29 15.01
C ALA A 94 5.17 -20.14 14.59
N MET A 95 5.66 -18.90 14.52
CA MET A 95 7.03 -18.55 14.16
C MET A 95 7.40 -17.22 14.81
N ASP A 96 8.65 -17.08 15.30
CA ASP A 96 9.17 -15.80 15.78
C ASP A 96 9.74 -14.99 14.61
N CYS A 97 8.95 -14.06 14.10
CA CYS A 97 9.36 -13.18 13.00
C CYS A 97 10.57 -12.32 13.36
N ASN A 98 10.76 -12.00 14.65
CA ASN A 98 11.86 -11.13 15.11
C ASN A 98 13.22 -11.84 15.06
N ALA A 99 13.23 -13.16 14.88
CA ALA A 99 14.45 -13.92 14.65
C ALA A 99 15.12 -13.54 13.31
N CYS A 100 14.35 -13.02 12.35
CA CYS A 100 14.84 -12.65 11.01
C CYS A 100 14.57 -11.18 10.65
N HIS A 101 13.46 -10.60 11.12
CA HIS A 101 13.02 -9.25 10.72
C HIS A 101 13.10 -8.26 11.89
N SER A 102 13.49 -7.03 11.60
CA SER A 102 13.39 -5.93 12.54
C SER A 102 11.95 -5.40 12.62
N GLN A 103 11.60 -4.76 13.74
CA GLN A 103 10.30 -4.10 13.94
C GLN A 103 9.96 -3.11 12.82
N SER A 104 10.96 -2.47 12.21
CA SER A 104 10.77 -1.54 11.09
C SER A 104 10.10 -2.19 9.88
N TYR A 105 10.35 -3.48 9.62
CA TYR A 105 9.72 -4.23 8.54
C TYR A 105 8.20 -4.31 8.71
N CYS A 106 7.74 -4.58 9.94
CA CYS A 106 6.31 -4.56 10.27
C CYS A 106 5.71 -3.17 10.03
N MET A 107 6.47 -2.13 10.41
CA MET A 107 6.06 -0.74 10.30
C MET A 107 6.15 -0.19 8.87
N GLU A 108 6.70 -0.92 7.90
CA GLU A 108 6.56 -0.52 6.50
C GLU A 108 5.07 -0.58 6.11
N CYS A 109 4.32 -1.59 6.58
CA CYS A 109 2.89 -1.78 6.27
C CYS A 109 1.94 -1.35 7.40
N HIS A 110 2.31 -1.61 8.66
CA HIS A 110 1.45 -1.31 9.81
C HIS A 110 1.67 0.12 10.32
N VAL A 111 1.73 1.08 9.40
CA VAL A 111 1.72 2.51 9.73
C VAL A 111 0.28 2.90 10.04
N SER A 112 0.03 3.41 11.25
CA SER A 112 -1.23 4.08 11.57
C SER A 112 -1.15 5.55 11.13
N GLY A 113 -2.11 6.02 10.34
CA GLY A 113 -2.14 7.42 9.90
C GLY A 113 -3.18 7.69 8.82
N PHE A 114 -3.19 8.89 8.25
CA PHE A 114 -4.00 9.18 7.07
C PHE A 114 -3.46 8.49 5.82
N ALA A 115 -4.30 8.41 4.79
CA ALA A 115 -3.99 7.77 3.49
C ALA A 115 -2.67 8.22 2.86
N ASP A 116 -2.34 9.49 3.01
CA ASP A 116 -1.13 10.15 2.55
C ASP A 116 0.11 9.89 3.44
N GLU A 117 -0.07 9.33 4.64
CA GLU A 117 0.98 9.00 5.60
C GLU A 117 1.38 7.52 5.58
N GLN A 118 0.58 6.67 4.92
CA GLN A 118 0.72 5.20 4.94
C GLN A 118 1.65 4.62 3.85
N GLY A 119 2.61 5.41 3.36
CA GLY A 119 3.70 4.95 2.48
C GLY A 119 3.30 4.67 1.02
N SER A 120 4.32 4.56 0.16
CA SER A 120 4.18 4.27 -1.28
C SER A 120 4.08 2.77 -1.55
N PHE A 121 3.55 2.38 -2.72
CA PHE A 121 3.23 1.01 -3.15
C PHE A 121 4.44 0.04 -3.25
N SER A 122 5.67 0.46 -2.90
CA SER A 122 6.89 -0.25 -3.28
C SER A 122 7.01 -1.69 -2.74
N ASN A 123 6.38 -2.00 -1.60
CA ASN A 123 6.30 -3.37 -1.06
C ASN A 123 4.84 -3.80 -0.74
N HIS A 124 3.87 -2.92 -1.00
CA HIS A 124 2.48 -3.02 -0.56
C HIS A 124 1.58 -3.21 -1.76
N MET A 125 1.48 -4.44 -2.27
CA MET A 125 0.64 -4.75 -3.42
C MET A 125 -0.86 -4.41 -3.22
N MET A 126 -1.28 -3.95 -2.03
CA MET A 126 -2.64 -3.48 -1.76
C MET A 126 -2.65 -2.40 -0.65
N ASN A 127 -2.21 -1.17 -0.94
CA ASN A 127 -2.48 -0.05 -0.04
C ASN A 127 -3.98 0.30 -0.10
N SER A 128 -4.75 -0.09 0.92
CA SER A 128 -6.19 0.20 1.05
C SER A 128 -6.48 1.67 1.37
N HIS A 129 -5.45 2.49 1.46
CA HIS A 129 -5.53 3.91 1.76
C HIS A 129 -4.90 4.75 0.64
N SER A 130 -4.76 4.19 -0.57
CA SER A 130 -4.47 5.01 -1.76
C SER A 130 -5.68 5.86 -2.16
N SER A 131 -5.46 6.91 -2.96
CA SER A 131 -6.55 7.66 -3.63
C SER A 131 -7.53 6.74 -4.34
N ASP A 132 -7.01 5.70 -4.98
CA ASP A 132 -7.80 4.75 -5.77
C ASP A 132 -8.61 3.76 -4.93
N PHE A 133 -8.48 3.79 -3.60
CA PHE A 133 -9.29 2.93 -2.75
C PHE A 133 -10.79 3.18 -2.98
N HIS A 134 -11.23 4.39 -3.33
CA HIS A 134 -12.63 4.64 -3.67
C HIS A 134 -13.15 3.77 -4.84
N ILE A 135 -12.27 3.33 -5.75
CA ILE A 135 -12.60 2.44 -6.88
C ILE A 135 -12.84 1.02 -6.39
N THR A 136 -11.99 0.55 -5.47
CA THR A 136 -12.01 -0.84 -4.98
C THR A 136 -12.86 -1.01 -3.71
N HIS A 137 -13.14 0.07 -3.00
CA HIS A 137 -13.91 0.12 -1.76
C HIS A 137 -15.31 -0.51 -1.90
N PRO A 138 -16.12 -0.25 -2.95
CA PRO A 138 -17.42 -0.91 -3.10
C PRO A 138 -17.33 -2.43 -3.21
N LEU A 139 -16.24 -2.96 -3.77
CA LEU A 139 -15.99 -4.39 -3.83
C LEU A 139 -15.54 -4.92 -2.46
N ALA A 140 -14.63 -4.22 -1.80
CA ALA A 140 -14.15 -4.58 -0.47
C ALA A 140 -15.26 -4.53 0.60
N ALA A 141 -16.12 -3.51 0.58
CA ALA A 141 -17.23 -3.32 1.52
C ALA A 141 -18.33 -4.37 1.38
N ARG A 142 -18.46 -5.00 0.20
CA ARG A 142 -19.34 -6.17 -0.03
C ARG A 142 -18.74 -7.48 0.48
N GLY A 143 -17.44 -7.49 0.74
CA GLY A 143 -16.73 -8.63 1.33
C GLY A 143 -16.93 -8.69 2.84
N ASN A 144 -15.89 -9.13 3.56
CA ASN A 144 -15.94 -9.24 5.01
C ASN A 144 -15.61 -7.90 5.68
N GLN A 145 -16.63 -7.16 6.11
CA GLN A 145 -16.46 -5.87 6.80
C GLN A 145 -15.72 -5.97 8.14
N GLN A 146 -15.65 -7.16 8.76
CA GLN A 146 -14.92 -7.36 10.02
C GLN A 146 -13.41 -7.17 9.86
N THR A 147 -12.87 -7.32 8.64
CA THR A 147 -11.44 -7.01 8.39
C THR A 147 -11.16 -5.52 8.43
N CYS A 148 -12.18 -4.66 8.29
CA CYS A 148 -12.03 -3.22 8.46
C CYS A 148 -12.03 -2.87 9.95
N ALA A 149 -12.89 -3.54 10.73
CA ALA A 149 -13.04 -3.34 12.17
C ALA A 149 -11.80 -3.73 12.99
N SER A 150 -10.84 -4.46 12.40
CA SER A 150 -9.55 -4.73 13.05
C SER A 150 -8.69 -3.48 13.23
N CYS A 151 -8.94 -2.43 12.44
CA CYS A 151 -8.17 -1.18 12.45
C CYS A 151 -9.04 0.08 12.56
N HIS A 152 -10.26 0.04 12.02
CA HIS A 152 -11.18 1.19 11.96
C HIS A 152 -12.38 0.99 12.88
N GLU A 153 -12.75 2.04 13.61
CA GLU A 153 -13.99 2.03 14.39
C GLU A 153 -15.22 2.03 13.45
N PRO A 154 -16.33 1.33 13.78
CA PRO A 154 -17.52 1.30 12.91
C PRO A 154 -18.11 2.68 12.59
N SER A 155 -17.88 3.69 13.44
CA SER A 155 -18.32 5.07 13.18
C SER A 155 -17.67 5.68 11.93
N PHE A 156 -16.48 5.23 11.56
CA PHE A 156 -15.79 5.71 10.35
C PHE A 156 -16.65 5.52 9.09
N CYS A 157 -17.33 4.36 8.99
CA CYS A 157 -18.23 4.06 7.88
C CYS A 157 -19.35 5.10 7.80
N THR A 158 -19.98 5.43 8.93
CA THR A 158 -21.09 6.39 8.97
C THR A 158 -20.63 7.83 8.77
N ASP A 159 -19.46 8.18 9.29
CA ASP A 159 -18.91 9.52 9.20
C ASP A 159 -18.53 9.85 7.74
N CYS A 160 -17.86 8.92 7.06
CA CYS A 160 -17.52 9.09 5.64
C CYS A 160 -18.78 9.14 4.76
N HIS A 161 -19.71 8.19 4.94
CA HIS A 161 -20.93 8.15 4.15
C HIS A 161 -21.92 9.31 4.46
N SER A 162 -21.78 9.98 5.60
CA SER A 162 -22.57 11.18 5.94
C SER A 162 -21.87 12.48 5.53
N ALA A 163 -20.53 12.53 5.58
CA ALA A 163 -19.73 13.66 5.11
C ALA A 163 -19.71 13.79 3.58
N PHE A 164 -19.91 12.67 2.86
CA PHE A 164 -19.98 12.66 1.41
C PHE A 164 -21.43 12.74 0.93
N ASN A 165 -21.82 13.88 0.36
CA ASN A 165 -23.07 13.97 -0.37
C ASN A 165 -22.81 13.69 -1.85
N ARG A 166 -23.59 12.80 -2.48
CA ARG A 166 -23.48 12.54 -3.93
C ARG A 166 -23.68 13.80 -4.78
N THR A 167 -24.38 14.81 -4.26
CA THR A 167 -24.48 16.11 -4.94
C THR A 167 -23.13 16.83 -5.04
N ASP A 168 -22.15 16.49 -4.20
CA ASP A 168 -20.82 17.10 -4.27
C ASP A 168 -20.06 16.67 -5.55
N LEU A 169 -20.45 15.54 -6.17
CA LEU A 169 -19.95 15.13 -7.49
C LEU A 169 -20.60 15.91 -8.64
N THR A 170 -21.63 16.72 -8.36
CA THR A 170 -22.37 17.47 -9.38
C THR A 170 -21.81 18.87 -9.65
N PHE A 171 -20.82 19.30 -8.87
CA PHE A 171 -20.14 20.59 -9.02
C PHE A 171 -19.32 20.67 -10.31
N ASP A 172 -19.08 21.90 -10.78
CA ASP A 172 -18.33 22.16 -12.01
C ASP A 172 -16.91 21.58 -11.92
N SER A 173 -16.29 21.64 -10.73
CA SER A 173 -14.96 21.09 -10.50
C SER A 173 -14.87 19.57 -10.71
N HIS A 174 -15.93 18.82 -10.44
CA HIS A 174 -15.93 17.35 -10.63
C HIS A 174 -16.39 16.95 -12.05
N ARG A 175 -17.25 17.75 -12.69
CA ARG A 175 -17.82 17.47 -14.02
C ARG A 175 -16.90 17.82 -15.19
N ARG A 176 -15.58 17.63 -15.06
CA ARG A 176 -14.58 18.01 -16.08
C ARG A 176 -14.70 19.48 -16.50
N GLY A 177 -15.19 20.34 -15.62
CA GLY A 177 -15.55 21.72 -15.96
C GLY A 177 -14.39 22.58 -16.43
N PHE A 178 -13.14 22.24 -16.08
CA PHE A 178 -11.94 22.85 -16.66
C PHE A 178 -11.59 22.22 -18.00
N SER A 179 -11.47 20.88 -18.03
CA SER A 179 -11.09 20.10 -19.20
C SER A 179 -11.99 20.35 -20.41
N ASP A 180 -13.28 20.61 -20.18
CA ASP A 180 -14.29 20.82 -21.22
C ASP A 180 -14.41 22.29 -21.69
N ILE A 181 -13.65 23.23 -21.10
CA ILE A 181 -13.65 24.64 -21.55
C ILE A 181 -13.10 24.69 -22.97
N SER A 182 -13.91 25.18 -23.91
CA SER A 182 -13.49 25.32 -25.31
C SER A 182 -12.60 26.55 -25.51
N VAL A 183 -11.50 26.39 -26.26
CA VAL A 183 -10.61 27.48 -26.71
C VAL A 183 -10.87 27.88 -28.18
N GLY A 184 -12.00 27.42 -28.75
CA GLY A 184 -12.37 27.61 -30.16
C GLY A 184 -12.18 26.35 -31.01
N ASN A 185 -12.86 26.25 -32.16
CA ASN A 185 -12.78 25.13 -33.11
C ASN A 185 -12.95 23.72 -32.47
N ASN A 186 -13.79 23.58 -31.44
CA ASN A 186 -13.99 22.34 -30.67
C ASN A 186 -12.74 21.79 -29.96
N ILE A 187 -11.69 22.60 -29.82
CA ILE A 187 -10.52 22.27 -29.00
C ILE A 187 -10.85 22.62 -27.55
N THR A 188 -10.56 21.70 -26.63
CA THR A 188 -10.82 21.86 -25.19
C THR A 188 -9.52 21.85 -24.39
N HIS A 189 -9.56 22.34 -23.15
CA HIS A 189 -8.37 22.42 -22.30
C HIS A 189 -7.75 21.06 -21.96
N GLU A 190 -8.52 19.96 -22.04
CA GLU A 190 -8.01 18.59 -21.86
C GLU A 190 -6.87 18.22 -22.82
N GLN A 191 -6.82 18.84 -24.00
CA GLN A 191 -5.84 18.51 -25.02
C GLN A 191 -4.44 19.09 -24.75
N PHE A 192 -4.30 19.89 -23.70
CA PHE A 192 -3.06 20.58 -23.35
C PHE A 192 -2.48 20.05 -22.05
N ASN A 193 -1.15 20.03 -21.96
CA ASN A 193 -0.41 19.77 -20.71
C ASN A 193 0.04 21.08 -20.05
N GLU A 194 0.55 21.01 -18.81
CA GLU A 194 0.86 22.21 -18.00
C GLU A 194 1.89 23.14 -18.66
N SER A 195 2.78 22.61 -19.50
CA SER A 195 3.81 23.41 -20.17
C SER A 195 3.28 24.30 -21.30
N GLN A 196 2.10 23.97 -21.85
CA GLN A 196 1.53 24.64 -23.02
C GLN A 196 0.63 25.81 -22.66
N CYS A 197 0.29 25.98 -21.38
CA CYS A 197 -0.68 27.00 -20.97
C CYS A 197 -0.18 28.43 -21.26
N GLN A 198 1.12 28.70 -21.16
CA GLN A 198 1.69 30.03 -21.40
C GLN A 198 1.61 30.47 -22.87
N THR A 199 1.40 29.54 -23.81
CA THR A 199 1.23 29.87 -25.24
C THR A 199 -0.03 30.70 -25.49
N CYS A 200 -1.10 30.46 -24.73
CA CYS A 200 -2.36 31.20 -24.82
C CYS A 200 -2.54 32.18 -23.64
N HIS A 201 -1.95 31.89 -22.48
CA HIS A 201 -2.06 32.69 -21.26
C HIS A 201 -0.76 33.44 -20.93
N THR A 202 -0.48 34.51 -21.68
CA THR A 202 0.81 35.24 -21.64
C THR A 202 1.02 36.13 -20.40
N GLY A 203 0.00 36.28 -19.53
CA GLY A 203 0.09 37.09 -18.30
C GLY A 203 -0.35 36.36 -17.02
N SER A 204 -1.24 35.38 -17.13
CA SER A 204 -1.63 34.48 -16.05
C SER A 204 -2.53 33.38 -16.59
N VAL A 205 -2.34 32.15 -16.10
CA VAL A 205 -3.25 31.00 -16.31
C VAL A 205 -4.57 31.13 -15.54
N LEU A 206 -4.71 32.20 -14.75
CA LEU A 206 -5.96 32.63 -14.14
C LEU A 206 -6.61 33.79 -14.92
N PRO A 207 -7.03 33.66 -16.19
CA PRO A 207 -8.11 34.53 -16.62
C PRO A 207 -9.27 34.27 -15.65
N SER A 208 -9.92 35.34 -15.22
CA SER A 208 -11.14 35.29 -14.42
C SER A 208 -12.27 34.66 -15.25
N HIS A 209 -12.18 33.36 -15.50
CA HIS A 209 -13.24 32.55 -16.07
C HIS A 209 -14.23 32.19 -14.97
N GLN A 210 -15.49 31.98 -15.35
CA GLN A 210 -16.51 31.58 -14.39
C GLN A 210 -16.10 30.32 -13.62
N TRP A 211 -15.39 29.40 -14.28
CA TRP A 211 -14.85 28.20 -13.66
C TRP A 211 -13.91 28.50 -12.49
N SER A 212 -12.86 29.31 -12.66
CA SER A 212 -11.87 29.55 -11.59
C SER A 212 -12.52 30.21 -10.35
N GLY A 213 -13.49 31.09 -10.57
CA GLY A 213 -14.30 31.69 -9.50
C GLY A 213 -15.23 30.69 -8.80
N ASN A 214 -15.92 29.82 -9.56
CA ASN A 214 -16.78 28.76 -9.03
C ASN A 214 -15.96 27.72 -8.26
N HIS A 215 -14.92 27.18 -8.89
CA HIS A 215 -13.97 26.23 -8.32
C HIS A 215 -13.39 26.72 -6.99
N ALA A 216 -12.93 27.98 -6.93
CA ALA A 216 -12.40 28.54 -5.70
C ALA A 216 -13.46 28.64 -4.58
N ARG A 217 -14.74 28.87 -4.91
CA ARG A 217 -15.83 28.84 -3.92
C ARG A 217 -16.18 27.44 -3.47
N GLU A 218 -16.20 26.49 -4.41
CA GLU A 218 -16.45 25.06 -4.14
C GLU A 218 -15.38 24.50 -3.20
N ALA A 219 -14.10 24.68 -3.56
CA ALA A 219 -12.96 24.24 -2.76
C ALA A 219 -12.98 24.84 -1.34
N ARG A 220 -13.30 26.13 -1.19
CA ARG A 220 -13.37 26.77 0.14
C ARG A 220 -14.48 26.22 1.03
N LYS A 221 -15.60 25.77 0.44
CA LYS A 221 -16.72 25.22 1.21
C LYS A 221 -16.41 23.81 1.69
N ASN A 222 -15.94 22.95 0.78
CA ASN A 222 -15.89 21.50 1.01
C ASN A 222 -14.58 20.85 0.53
N LEU A 223 -13.41 21.45 0.82
CA LEU A 223 -12.10 20.89 0.42
C LEU A 223 -11.91 19.43 0.86
N ALA A 224 -12.31 19.11 2.09
CA ALA A 224 -12.17 17.78 2.67
C ALA A 224 -12.97 16.70 1.90
N THR A 225 -14.09 17.08 1.28
CA THR A 225 -14.87 16.16 0.44
C THR A 225 -14.10 15.77 -0.81
N CYS A 226 -13.40 16.70 -1.45
CA CYS A 226 -12.54 16.41 -2.60
C CYS A 226 -11.36 15.51 -2.19
N GLN A 227 -10.73 15.81 -1.05
CA GLN A 227 -9.61 15.01 -0.52
C GLN A 227 -10.02 13.63 -0.01
N SER A 228 -11.32 13.35 0.11
CA SER A 228 -11.79 12.00 0.45
C SER A 228 -11.53 11.00 -0.68
N CYS A 229 -11.55 11.45 -1.94
CA CYS A 229 -11.18 10.64 -3.11
C CYS A 229 -9.78 10.98 -3.65
N HIS A 230 -9.29 12.21 -3.42
CA HIS A 230 -7.96 12.67 -3.81
C HIS A 230 -7.09 13.03 -2.58
N PRO A 231 -6.81 12.08 -1.66
CA PRO A 231 -6.11 12.37 -0.41
C PRO A 231 -4.69 12.88 -0.62
N GLN A 232 -4.00 12.42 -1.68
CA GLN A 232 -2.66 12.89 -2.03
C GLN A 232 -2.66 14.26 -2.73
N GLY A 233 -3.84 14.85 -2.99
CA GLY A 233 -3.98 16.13 -3.67
C GLY A 233 -3.46 16.11 -5.12
N ASP A 234 -3.32 14.93 -5.71
CA ASP A 234 -2.78 14.68 -7.05
C ASP A 234 -3.43 15.54 -8.15
N VAL A 235 -4.76 15.69 -8.10
CA VAL A 235 -5.50 16.56 -9.03
C VAL A 235 -5.35 18.05 -8.73
N CYS A 236 -5.15 18.41 -7.46
CA CYS A 236 -4.96 19.81 -7.05
C CYS A 236 -3.56 20.29 -7.41
N MET A 237 -2.54 19.44 -7.20
CA MET A 237 -1.11 19.76 -7.34
C MET A 237 -0.64 19.93 -8.79
N GLN A 238 -1.46 19.52 -9.77
CA GLN A 238 -1.27 19.87 -11.19
C GLN A 238 -1.35 21.39 -11.39
N CYS A 239 -2.20 22.07 -10.62
CA CYS A 239 -2.39 23.52 -10.70
C CYS A 239 -1.82 24.27 -9.50
N HIS A 240 -2.06 23.75 -8.29
CA HIS A 240 -1.80 24.40 -7.02
C HIS A 240 -0.66 23.73 -6.27
N SER A 241 0.55 24.29 -6.37
CA SER A 241 1.72 23.81 -5.64
C SER A 241 2.76 24.92 -5.56
N ALA A 242 3.67 24.84 -4.59
CA ALA A 242 4.83 25.72 -4.54
C ALA A 242 6.03 25.17 -5.34
N LYS A 243 5.97 23.90 -5.77
CA LYS A 243 7.13 23.15 -6.30
C LYS A 243 6.89 22.53 -7.69
N SER A 244 5.64 22.37 -8.10
CA SER A 244 5.26 21.59 -9.29
C SER A 244 4.01 22.17 -9.96
N GLY A 245 3.64 21.63 -11.14
CA GLY A 245 2.43 22.04 -11.85
C GLY A 245 2.46 23.51 -12.30
N LEU A 246 1.29 24.14 -12.38
CA LEU A 246 1.14 25.55 -12.78
C LEU A 246 1.53 26.56 -11.70
N MET A 247 1.89 26.08 -10.50
CA MET A 247 2.32 26.91 -9.37
C MET A 247 1.35 28.04 -8.98
N ILE A 248 0.05 27.81 -9.17
CA ILE A 248 -1.00 28.77 -8.84
C ILE A 248 -1.23 28.74 -7.34
N SER A 249 -1.06 29.87 -6.67
CA SER A 249 -1.38 29.98 -5.24
C SER A 249 -2.86 29.65 -4.98
N PRO A 250 -3.19 28.65 -4.13
CA PRO A 250 -4.57 28.40 -3.71
C PRO A 250 -5.08 29.49 -2.76
N HIS A 251 -4.18 30.30 -2.19
CA HIS A 251 -4.51 31.42 -1.33
C HIS A 251 -4.72 32.71 -2.15
N PRO A 252 -5.72 33.55 -1.79
CA PRO A 252 -5.91 34.84 -2.44
C PRO A 252 -4.73 35.77 -2.15
N SER A 253 -4.51 36.77 -3.02
CA SER A 253 -3.40 37.73 -2.89
C SER A 253 -3.38 38.51 -1.57
N ASN A 254 -4.54 38.65 -0.91
CA ASN A 254 -4.70 39.29 0.40
C ASN A 254 -4.82 38.29 1.57
N TRP A 255 -4.28 37.08 1.42
CA TRP A 255 -4.37 36.01 2.42
C TRP A 255 -4.08 36.45 3.85
N GLY A 256 -3.02 37.24 4.06
CA GLY A 256 -2.63 37.71 5.40
C GLY A 256 -3.75 38.42 6.16
N SER A 257 -4.60 39.18 5.47
CA SER A 257 -5.73 39.92 6.07
C SER A 257 -7.02 39.09 6.13
N GLY A 258 -7.10 38.01 5.35
CA GLY A 258 -8.30 37.16 5.21
C GLY A 258 -8.22 35.81 5.93
N LYS A 259 -7.02 35.38 6.35
CA LYS A 259 -6.75 34.01 6.82
C LYS A 259 -7.69 33.56 7.95
N ASN A 260 -7.86 34.36 9.00
CA ASN A 260 -8.68 33.98 10.16
C ASN A 260 -10.15 33.83 9.79
N ARG A 261 -10.64 34.65 8.86
CA ARG A 261 -12.03 34.59 8.36
C ARG A 261 -12.24 33.34 7.50
N LEU A 262 -11.29 33.03 6.63
CA LEU A 262 -11.35 31.87 5.76
C LEU A 262 -11.22 30.57 6.57
N ASP A 263 -10.33 30.54 7.55
CA ASP A 263 -10.18 29.46 8.51
C ASP A 263 -11.46 29.21 9.31
N SER A 264 -12.08 30.28 9.83
CA SER A 264 -13.38 30.18 10.51
C SER A 264 -14.48 29.68 9.57
N ALA A 265 -14.50 30.13 8.32
CA ALA A 265 -15.52 29.76 7.33
C ALA A 265 -15.37 28.31 6.84
N SER A 266 -14.15 27.78 6.77
CA SER A 266 -13.90 26.37 6.45
C SER A 266 -14.03 25.46 7.68
N GLY A 267 -14.13 26.04 8.89
CA GLY A 267 -14.09 25.31 10.15
C GLY A 267 -12.73 24.66 10.41
N GLY A 268 -11.64 25.36 10.07
CA GLY A 268 -10.26 24.87 10.22
C GLY A 268 -9.83 23.85 9.18
N ARG A 269 -10.66 23.55 8.17
CA ARG A 269 -10.35 22.57 7.14
C ARG A 269 -9.35 23.17 6.14
N THR A 270 -8.21 22.53 6.01
CA THR A 270 -7.10 22.89 5.10
C THR A 270 -6.67 21.69 4.26
N CYS A 271 -5.86 21.92 3.24
CA CYS A 271 -5.29 20.85 2.43
C CYS A 271 -4.23 20.10 3.24
N ARG A 272 -4.49 18.82 3.57
CA ARG A 272 -3.58 17.94 4.32
C ARG A 272 -2.16 17.81 3.75
N VAL A 273 -2.01 17.89 2.44
CA VAL A 273 -0.69 17.81 1.77
C VAL A 273 0.20 19.01 2.13
N CYS A 274 -0.41 20.15 2.45
CA CYS A 274 0.30 21.40 2.75
C CYS A 274 0.25 21.80 4.24
N HIS A 275 -0.70 21.26 5.01
CA HIS A 275 -1.05 21.67 6.37
C HIS A 275 -1.46 20.48 7.23
#